data_AF-A0A072NSB0-F1
#
_entry.id   AF-A0A072NSB0-F1
#
_cell.length_a   1.000
_cell.length_b   1.000
_cell.length_c   1.000
_cell.angle_alpha   90.00
_cell.angle_beta   90.00
_cell.angle_gamma   90.00
#
_symmetry.space_group_name_H-M   'P 1'
#
loop_
_entity.id
_entity.type
_entity.pdbx_description
1 polymer ?
#
loop_
_entity_poly.entity_id
_entity_poly.type
_entity_poly.pdbx_seq_one_letter_code
_entity_poly.pdbx_strand_id
1 'polypeptide(L)'
;MAIFKRVRDITVASIHEMLDKVEDPVAMLNQYLRDLESEISKAELAVSRQVAIEKKWKALVEEFELRVAKRGRQAELAIDHGDEKIARQAIEDKQFSEAKVQEYRALYESTKEQVAVLLGQLKELKDKFYELRNKKFHLVSRANVAKAVKDINQALVTIDTESAAKGFARIEEKLMMMEADSQALQHIRRVYGETNFENLHNAEKNEKVELELEKLKAARNNDLTVEQETRIANEN
;
A
#
# COMPACT_ATOMS: atom_id res chain seq x y z
N MET A 1 19.19 19.98 -21.91
CA MET A 1 20.25 19.33 -21.11
C MET A 1 20.68 20.17 -19.91
N ALA A 2 19.76 20.62 -19.05
CA ALA A 2 20.10 21.50 -17.90
C ALA A 2 19.70 20.93 -16.52
N ILE A 3 18.90 19.85 -16.49
CA ILE A 3 18.42 19.23 -15.25
C ILE A 3 19.41 18.18 -14.73
N PHE A 4 19.99 17.37 -15.64
CA PHE A 4 21.00 16.37 -15.27
C PHE A 4 22.33 16.95 -14.77
N LYS A 5 22.62 18.23 -15.07
CA LYS A 5 23.84 18.91 -14.59
C LYS A 5 23.73 19.35 -13.12
N ARG A 6 22.54 19.74 -12.66
CA ARG A 6 22.34 20.16 -11.26
C ARG A 6 22.38 19.01 -10.26
N VAL A 7 22.11 17.77 -10.69
CA VAL A 7 22.23 16.58 -9.83
C VAL A 7 23.70 16.20 -9.61
N ARG A 8 24.60 16.54 -10.54
CA ARG A 8 26.02 16.19 -10.49
C ARG A 8 26.89 17.22 -9.76
N ASP A 9 26.46 18.47 -9.66
CA ASP A 9 27.24 19.53 -8.98
C ASP A 9 27.14 19.50 -7.44
N ILE A 10 26.45 18.51 -6.85
CA ILE A 10 26.67 18.09 -5.45
C ILE A 10 27.86 17.12 -5.43
N THR A 11 29.00 17.58 -5.92
CA THR A 11 30.20 16.77 -6.08
C THR A 11 31.14 16.95 -4.89
N VAL A 12 31.18 15.93 -4.05
CA VAL A 12 32.33 15.43 -3.28
C VAL A 12 32.88 16.32 -2.15
N ALA A 13 32.94 17.65 -2.30
CA ALA A 13 33.48 18.56 -1.28
C ALA A 13 32.53 18.71 -0.07
N SER A 14 31.22 18.76 -0.29
CA SER A 14 30.24 18.82 0.80
C SER A 14 30.08 17.51 1.55
N ILE A 15 30.51 16.37 0.99
CA ILE A 15 30.34 15.04 1.63
C ILE A 15 31.32 14.87 2.81
N HIS A 16 32.50 15.50 2.76
CA HIS A 16 33.46 15.43 3.86
C HIS A 16 33.07 16.32 5.06
N GLU A 17 32.47 17.49 4.84
CA GLU A 17 32.00 18.37 5.94
C GLU A 17 30.59 18.02 6.45
N MET A 18 29.74 17.37 5.64
CA MET A 18 28.45 16.88 6.14
C MET A 18 28.59 15.66 7.05
N LEU A 19 29.68 14.89 6.95
CA LEU A 19 29.86 13.67 7.74
C LEU A 19 29.88 13.95 9.26
N ASP A 20 30.40 15.11 9.66
CA ASP A 20 30.42 15.58 11.06
C ASP A 20 29.10 16.25 11.51
N LYS A 21 28.15 16.48 10.59
CA LYS A 21 26.86 17.15 10.82
C LYS A 21 25.62 16.35 10.37
N VAL A 22 25.76 15.07 10.05
CA VAL A 22 24.60 14.19 9.84
C VAL A 22 24.08 13.72 11.20
N GLU A 23 23.16 14.46 11.80
CA GLU A 23 22.54 14.09 13.09
C GLU A 23 21.80 12.73 13.03
N ASP A 24 21.24 12.33 11.88
CA ASP A 24 20.68 10.98 11.69
C ASP A 24 20.61 10.54 10.21
N PRO A 25 21.46 9.59 9.75
CA PRO A 25 21.41 9.05 8.38
C PRO A 25 20.12 8.29 8.08
N VAL A 26 19.42 7.78 9.10
CA VAL A 26 18.12 7.12 8.94
C VAL A 26 17.03 8.13 8.58
N ALA A 27 17.05 9.31 9.20
CA ALA A 27 16.12 10.40 8.89
C ALA A 27 16.27 10.89 7.44
N MET A 28 17.51 11.04 6.94
CA MET A 28 17.76 11.43 5.55
C MET A 28 17.22 10.40 4.54
N LEU A 29 17.43 9.10 4.78
CA LEU A 29 16.88 8.04 3.92
C LEU A 29 15.35 8.02 3.92
N ASN A 30 14.73 8.30 5.07
CA ASN A 30 13.27 8.42 5.17
C ASN A 30 12.76 9.61 4.37
N GLN A 31 13.43 10.77 4.46
CA GLN A 31 13.03 11.95 3.69
C GLN A 31 13.17 11.71 2.18
N TYR A 32 14.29 11.12 1.75
CA TYR A 32 14.51 10.81 0.34
C TYR A 32 13.43 9.87 -0.24
N LEU A 33 13.01 8.84 0.51
CA LEU A 33 11.91 7.98 0.08
C LEU A 33 10.57 8.73 0.01
N ARG A 34 10.29 9.65 0.95
CA ARG A 34 9.07 10.47 0.89
C ARG A 34 9.05 11.38 -0.33
N ASP A 35 10.18 12.00 -0.65
CA ASP A 35 10.30 12.86 -1.82
C ASP A 35 10.10 12.04 -3.11
N LEU A 36 10.71 10.86 -3.21
CA LEU A 36 10.50 9.94 -4.32
C LEU A 36 9.04 9.48 -4.45
N GLU A 37 8.38 9.15 -3.34
CA GLU A 37 6.96 8.76 -3.32
C GLU A 37 6.05 9.90 -3.82
N SER A 38 6.35 11.14 -3.42
CA SER A 38 5.67 12.34 -3.92
C SER A 38 5.87 12.53 -5.42
N GLU A 39 7.09 12.37 -5.93
CA GLU A 39 7.37 12.48 -7.37
C GLU A 39 6.71 11.34 -8.17
N ILE A 40 6.68 10.12 -7.64
CA ILE A 40 5.92 9.00 -8.24
C ILE A 40 4.44 9.35 -8.32
N SER A 41 3.83 9.88 -7.25
CA SER A 41 2.42 10.26 -7.26
C SER A 41 2.12 11.36 -8.30
N LYS A 42 3.02 12.33 -8.48
CA LYS A 42 2.89 13.34 -9.55
C LYS A 42 2.98 12.72 -10.94
N ALA A 43 3.90 11.77 -11.13
CA ALA A 43 4.03 11.03 -12.38
C ALA A 43 2.77 10.21 -12.67
N GLU A 44 2.22 9.50 -11.68
CA GLU A 44 0.95 8.77 -11.81
C GLU A 44 -0.20 9.68 -12.27
N LEU A 45 -0.33 10.86 -11.67
CA LEU A 45 -1.35 11.83 -12.06
C LEU A 45 -1.15 12.33 -13.50
N ALA A 46 0.09 12.56 -13.92
CA ALA A 46 0.41 12.94 -15.30
C ALA A 46 0.07 11.81 -16.30
N VAL A 47 0.46 10.57 -16.00
CA VAL A 47 0.14 9.40 -16.84
C VAL A 47 -1.37 9.15 -16.89
N SER A 48 -2.08 9.28 -15.78
CA SER A 48 -3.54 9.15 -15.72
C SER A 48 -4.25 10.15 -16.63
N ARG A 49 -3.79 11.40 -16.66
CA ARG A 49 -4.31 12.41 -17.60
C ARG A 49 -4.07 12.00 -19.06
N GLN A 50 -2.92 11.43 -19.38
CA GLN A 50 -2.64 10.97 -20.73
C GLN A 50 -3.51 9.77 -21.13
N VAL A 51 -3.72 8.82 -20.22
CA VAL A 51 -4.65 7.69 -20.40
C VAL A 51 -6.08 8.20 -20.63
N ALA A 52 -6.50 9.26 -19.93
CA ALA A 52 -7.82 9.86 -20.14
C ALA A 52 -7.95 10.47 -21.54
N ILE A 53 -6.90 11.13 -22.05
CA ILE A 53 -6.86 11.66 -23.42
C ILE A 53 -6.93 10.52 -24.45
N GLU A 54 -6.17 9.44 -24.24
CA GLU A 54 -6.21 8.25 -25.10
C GLU A 54 -7.64 7.67 -25.18
N LYS A 55 -8.31 7.49 -24.03
CA LYS A 55 -9.69 7.01 -23.97
C LYS A 55 -10.67 7.96 -24.67
N LYS A 56 -10.44 9.27 -24.56
CA LYS A 56 -11.27 10.27 -25.25
C LYS A 56 -11.15 10.14 -26.77
N TRP A 57 -9.94 9.99 -27.30
CA TRP A 57 -9.73 9.76 -28.73
C TRP A 57 -10.40 8.47 -29.20
N LYS A 58 -10.25 7.39 -28.44
CA LYS A 58 -10.94 6.12 -28.73
C LYS A 58 -12.45 6.29 -28.81
N ALA A 59 -13.05 6.96 -27.83
CA ALA A 59 -14.49 7.22 -27.81
C ALA A 59 -14.95 8.07 -29.02
N LEU A 60 -14.16 9.07 -29.43
CA LEU A 60 -14.44 9.86 -30.63
C LEU A 60 -14.35 9.03 -31.93
N VAL A 61 -13.38 8.11 -32.02
CA VAL A 61 -13.29 7.17 -33.15
C VAL A 61 -14.56 6.33 -33.22
N GLU A 62 -14.96 5.70 -32.11
CA GLU A 62 -16.17 4.87 -32.03
C GLU A 62 -17.45 5.67 -32.36
N GLU A 63 -17.58 6.90 -31.86
CA GLU A 63 -18.73 7.78 -32.15
C GLU A 63 -18.84 8.08 -33.65
N PHE A 64 -17.73 8.45 -34.28
CA PHE A 64 -17.73 8.80 -35.70
C PHE A 64 -17.88 7.57 -36.60
N GLU A 65 -17.37 6.41 -36.22
CA GLU A 65 -17.62 5.13 -36.92
C GLU A 65 -19.11 4.79 -36.91
N LEU A 66 -19.79 4.95 -35.77
CA LEU A 66 -21.24 4.78 -35.67
C LEU A 66 -21.99 5.79 -36.56
N ARG A 67 -21.51 7.03 -36.64
CA ARG A 67 -22.06 8.07 -37.52
C ARG A 67 -21.90 7.70 -38.99
N VAL A 68 -20.73 7.21 -39.41
CA VAL A 68 -20.49 6.70 -40.76
C VAL A 68 -21.47 5.59 -41.10
N ALA A 69 -21.63 4.60 -40.23
CA ALA A 69 -22.56 3.49 -40.44
C ALA A 69 -24.02 3.96 -40.54
N LYS A 70 -24.43 4.91 -39.68
CA LYS A 70 -25.78 5.49 -39.70
C LYS A 70 -26.06 6.26 -40.99
N ARG A 71 -25.12 7.10 -41.42
CA ARG A 71 -25.25 7.90 -42.66
C ARG A 71 -25.20 7.02 -43.91
N GLY A 72 -24.42 5.94 -43.90
CA GLY A 72 -24.45 4.91 -44.93
C GLY A 72 -25.85 4.30 -45.12
N ARG A 73 -26.45 3.80 -44.02
CA ARG A 73 -27.82 3.25 -44.06
C ARG A 73 -28.87 4.28 -44.51
N GLN A 74 -28.72 5.54 -44.10
CA GLN A 74 -29.63 6.61 -44.53
C GLN A 74 -29.50 6.92 -46.02
N ALA A 75 -28.28 6.89 -46.57
CA ALA A 75 -28.05 7.06 -47.99
C ALA A 75 -28.67 5.92 -48.81
N GLU A 76 -28.47 4.68 -48.37
CA GLU A 76 -29.07 3.48 -49.00
C GLU A 76 -30.60 3.58 -49.03
N LEU A 77 -31.23 3.86 -47.87
CA LEU A 77 -32.68 3.99 -47.78
C LEU A 77 -33.23 5.15 -48.64
N ALA A 78 -32.52 6.27 -48.70
CA ALA A 78 -32.94 7.40 -49.55
C ALA A 78 -32.87 7.06 -51.04
N ILE A 79 -31.89 6.27 -51.47
CA ILE A 79 -31.81 5.75 -52.85
C ILE A 79 -32.97 4.81 -53.14
N ASP A 80 -33.28 3.89 -52.22
CA ASP A 80 -34.40 2.95 -52.38
C ASP A 80 -35.76 3.65 -52.54
N HIS A 81 -35.92 4.82 -51.92
CA HIS A 81 -37.11 5.67 -52.04
C HIS A 81 -37.05 6.69 -53.20
N GLY A 82 -35.96 6.71 -53.98
CA GLY A 82 -35.78 7.64 -55.11
C GLY A 82 -35.46 9.09 -54.70
N ASP A 83 -35.10 9.32 -53.44
CA ASP A 83 -34.83 10.64 -52.86
C ASP A 83 -33.33 11.01 -52.98
N GLU A 84 -32.88 11.22 -54.22
CA GLU A 84 -31.46 11.46 -54.54
C GLU A 84 -30.83 12.64 -53.78
N LYS A 85 -31.62 13.68 -53.47
CA LYS A 85 -31.14 14.85 -52.74
C LYS A 85 -30.73 14.49 -51.32
N ILE A 86 -31.55 13.68 -50.63
CA ILE A 86 -31.27 13.20 -49.27
C ILE A 86 -30.11 12.22 -49.30
N ALA A 87 -30.05 11.34 -50.29
CA ALA A 87 -28.94 10.41 -50.48
C ALA A 87 -27.60 11.14 -50.63
N ARG A 88 -27.55 12.18 -51.47
CA ARG A 88 -26.32 12.99 -51.66
C ARG A 88 -25.86 13.65 -50.37
N GLN A 89 -26.77 14.27 -49.63
CA GLN A 89 -26.44 14.88 -48.32
C GLN A 89 -25.95 13.85 -47.30
N ALA A 90 -26.58 12.68 -47.23
CA ALA A 90 -26.14 11.61 -46.35
C ALA A 90 -24.74 11.08 -46.72
N ILE A 91 -24.41 11.01 -48.01
CA ILE A 91 -23.08 10.62 -48.50
C ILE A 91 -22.03 11.68 -48.17
N GLU A 92 -22.33 12.97 -48.33
CA GLU A 92 -21.43 14.06 -47.94
C GLU A 92 -21.12 14.03 -46.44
N ASP A 93 -22.15 13.88 -45.59
CA ASP A 93 -22.00 13.71 -44.13
C ASP A 93 -21.19 12.46 -43.77
N LYS A 94 -21.38 11.37 -44.52
CA LYS A 94 -20.63 10.11 -44.35
C LYS A 94 -19.15 10.34 -44.65
N GLN A 95 -18.82 10.93 -45.79
CA GLN A 95 -17.43 11.20 -46.19
C GLN A 95 -16.72 12.11 -45.20
N PHE A 96 -17.40 13.17 -44.72
CA PHE A 96 -16.86 14.02 -43.67
C PHE A 96 -16.56 13.23 -42.39
N SER A 97 -17.48 12.34 -41.99
CA SER A 97 -17.31 11.51 -40.80
C SER A 97 -16.17 10.50 -40.98
N GLU A 98 -16.01 9.90 -42.16
CA GLU A 98 -14.91 8.98 -42.49
C GLU A 98 -13.54 9.68 -42.40
N ALA A 99 -13.43 10.91 -42.92
CA ALA A 99 -12.20 11.70 -42.78
C ALA A 99 -11.86 11.96 -41.31
N LYS A 100 -12.87 12.24 -40.47
CA LYS A 100 -12.68 12.43 -39.02
C LYS A 100 -12.30 11.14 -38.30
N VAL A 101 -12.84 9.99 -38.69
CA VAL A 101 -12.41 8.68 -38.16
C VAL A 101 -10.92 8.47 -38.43
N GLN A 102 -10.44 8.74 -39.64
CA GLN A 102 -9.03 8.57 -39.99
C GLN A 102 -8.12 9.48 -39.16
N GLU A 103 -8.49 10.76 -39.02
CA GLU A 103 -7.77 11.74 -38.20
C GLU A 103 -7.69 11.29 -36.73
N TYR A 104 -8.84 10.96 -36.13
CA TYR A 104 -8.90 10.57 -34.72
C TYR A 104 -8.25 9.23 -34.44
N ARG A 105 -8.27 8.29 -35.39
CA ARG A 105 -7.59 7.01 -35.26
C ARG A 105 -6.07 7.20 -35.25
N ALA A 106 -5.54 8.08 -36.10
CA ALA A 106 -4.11 8.41 -36.09
C ALA A 106 -3.69 9.05 -34.74
N LEU A 107 -4.50 9.98 -34.22
CA LEU A 107 -4.27 10.58 -32.90
C LEU A 107 -4.37 9.55 -31.76
N TYR A 108 -5.34 8.64 -31.83
CA TYR A 108 -5.51 7.56 -30.86
C TYR A 108 -4.28 6.66 -30.81
N GLU A 109 -3.82 6.13 -31.95
CA GLU A 109 -2.65 5.22 -31.97
C GLU A 109 -1.38 5.94 -31.50
N SER A 110 -1.15 7.18 -31.95
CA SER A 110 -0.02 7.98 -31.47
C SER A 110 -0.06 8.21 -29.96
N THR A 111 -1.24 8.51 -29.40
CA THR A 111 -1.42 8.74 -27.96
C THR A 111 -1.23 7.44 -27.17
N LYS A 112 -1.75 6.33 -27.68
CA LYS A 112 -1.66 4.99 -27.08
C LYS A 112 -0.22 4.50 -26.99
N GLU A 113 0.59 4.72 -28.02
CA GLU A 113 2.03 4.43 -27.98
C GLU A 113 2.74 5.25 -26.89
N GLN A 114 2.44 6.55 -26.81
CA GLN A 114 3.00 7.43 -25.78
C GLN A 114 2.59 6.98 -24.37
N VAL A 115 1.31 6.63 -24.17
CA VAL A 115 0.81 6.09 -22.90
C VAL A 115 1.52 4.81 -22.52
N ALA A 116 1.73 3.89 -23.47
CA ALA A 116 2.42 2.63 -23.21
C ALA A 116 3.87 2.87 -22.72
N VAL A 117 4.59 3.79 -23.36
CA VAL A 117 5.94 4.19 -22.93
C VAL A 117 5.93 4.78 -21.52
N LEU A 118 5.00 5.70 -21.25
CA LEU A 118 4.89 6.35 -19.94
C LEU A 118 4.52 5.38 -18.82
N LEU A 119 3.62 4.42 -19.08
CA LEU A 119 3.28 3.36 -18.14
C LEU A 119 4.48 2.44 -17.85
N GLY A 120 5.29 2.13 -18.88
CA GLY A 120 6.54 1.39 -18.73
C GLY A 120 7.53 2.11 -17.82
N GLN A 121 7.77 3.40 -18.08
CA GLN A 121 8.67 4.22 -17.26
C GLN A 121 8.17 4.38 -15.82
N LEU A 122 6.86 4.54 -15.62
CA LEU A 122 6.26 4.61 -14.30
C LEU A 122 6.43 3.30 -13.53
N LYS A 123 6.30 2.16 -14.21
CA LYS A 123 6.56 0.84 -13.61
C LYS A 123 8.01 0.71 -13.17
N GLU A 124 8.97 1.06 -14.03
CA GLU A 124 10.40 1.03 -13.68
C GLU A 124 10.72 1.93 -12.47
N LEU A 125 10.09 3.11 -12.40
CA LEU A 125 10.28 4.03 -11.29
C LEU A 125 9.76 3.45 -9.97
N LYS A 126 8.59 2.79 -10.00
CA LYS A 126 8.03 2.07 -8.85
C LYS A 126 8.91 0.90 -8.43
N ASP A 127 9.40 0.11 -9.37
CA ASP A 127 10.27 -1.03 -9.08
C ASP A 127 11.57 -0.56 -8.38
N LYS A 128 12.19 0.52 -8.88
CA LYS A 128 13.34 1.16 -8.22
C LYS A 128 13.01 1.70 -6.83
N PHE A 129 11.82 2.28 -6.64
CA PHE A 129 11.37 2.73 -5.32
C PHE A 129 11.27 1.57 -4.32
N TYR A 130 10.71 0.43 -4.73
CA TYR A 130 10.66 -0.75 -3.87
C TYR A 130 12.05 -1.30 -3.55
N GLU A 131 12.96 -1.31 -4.53
CA GLU A 131 14.36 -1.70 -4.31
C GLU A 131 15.03 -0.78 -3.27
N LEU A 132 14.88 0.55 -3.41
CA LEU A 132 15.43 1.53 -2.49
C LEU A 132 14.81 1.42 -1.08
N ARG A 133 13.50 1.16 -1.00
CA ARG A 133 12.80 0.91 0.26
C ARG A 133 13.36 -0.32 0.97
N ASN A 134 13.64 -1.40 0.24
CA ASN A 134 14.27 -2.60 0.80
C ASN A 134 15.71 -2.33 1.25
N LYS A 135 16.49 -1.62 0.43
CA LYS A 135 17.86 -1.18 0.80
C LYS A 135 17.86 -0.32 2.07
N LYS A 136 16.85 0.53 2.26
CA LYS A 136 16.72 1.31 3.50
C LYS A 136 16.68 0.40 4.72
N PHE A 137 15.85 -0.64 4.75
CA PHE A 137 15.77 -1.54 5.91
C PHE A 137 17.13 -2.15 6.27
N HIS A 138 17.88 -2.57 5.25
CA HIS A 138 19.23 -3.09 5.43
C HIS A 138 20.20 -2.01 5.97
N LEU A 139 20.17 -0.80 5.40
CA LEU A 139 21.03 0.31 5.84
C LEU A 139 20.70 0.79 7.26
N VAL A 140 19.43 0.85 7.63
CA VAL A 140 18.98 1.19 9.00
C VAL A 140 19.45 0.13 9.99
N SER A 141 19.32 -1.16 9.66
CA SER A 141 19.85 -2.24 10.50
C SER A 141 21.36 -2.11 10.71
N ARG A 142 22.12 -1.80 9.66
CA ARG A 142 23.57 -1.58 9.76
C ARG A 142 23.92 -0.34 10.56
N ALA A 143 23.18 0.76 10.39
CA ALA A 143 23.36 1.97 11.17
C ALA A 143 23.11 1.73 12.67
N ASN A 144 22.08 0.95 13.01
CA ASN A 144 21.79 0.58 14.40
C ASN A 144 22.91 -0.27 15.03
N VAL A 145 23.44 -1.26 14.29
CA VAL A 145 24.59 -2.07 14.75
C VAL A 145 25.82 -1.20 14.94
N ALA A 146 26.14 -0.34 13.98
CA ALA A 146 27.29 0.56 14.07
C ALA A 146 27.16 1.54 15.25
N LYS A 147 25.95 2.06 15.51
CA LYS A 147 25.65 2.88 16.68
C LYS A 147 25.85 2.10 17.98
N ALA A 148 25.32 0.88 18.09
CA ALA A 148 25.51 0.03 19.26
C ALA A 148 26.99 -0.30 19.51
N VAL A 149 27.78 -0.58 18.47
CA VAL A 149 29.23 -0.80 18.58
C VAL A 149 29.95 0.46 19.05
N LYS A 150 29.59 1.64 18.52
CA LYS A 150 30.13 2.92 18.97
C LYS A 150 29.80 3.19 20.44
N ASP A 151 28.55 2.97 20.85
CA ASP A 151 28.07 3.18 22.22
C ASP A 151 28.78 2.22 23.19
N ILE A 152 28.97 0.95 22.82
CA ILE A 152 29.75 -0.03 23.59
C ILE A 152 31.22 0.41 23.71
N ASN A 153 31.87 0.78 22.60
CA ASN A 153 33.27 1.21 22.63
C ASN A 153 33.46 2.49 23.45
N GLN A 154 32.51 3.43 23.39
CA GLN A 154 32.55 4.66 24.17
C GLN A 154 32.32 4.39 25.65
N ALA A 155 31.41 3.48 26.00
CA ALA A 155 31.25 2.99 27.36
C ALA A 155 32.55 2.32 27.86
N LEU A 156 33.21 1.50 27.03
CA LEU A 156 34.49 0.85 27.36
C LEU A 156 35.64 1.84 27.58
N VAL A 157 35.71 2.93 26.81
CA VAL A 157 36.74 3.98 26.99
C VAL A 157 36.46 4.85 28.23
N THR A 158 35.20 4.96 28.64
CA THR A 158 34.81 5.72 29.86
C THR A 158 35.00 4.88 31.14
N ILE A 159 35.35 3.60 31.00
CA ILE A 159 35.63 2.71 32.12
C ILE A 159 37.10 2.84 32.51
N ASP A 160 37.35 3.65 33.54
CA ASP A 160 38.59 3.62 34.30
C ASP A 160 38.76 2.23 34.92
N THR A 161 39.83 1.52 34.57
CA THR A 161 40.03 0.08 34.86
C THR A 161 39.95 -0.28 36.35
N GLU A 162 40.18 0.68 37.25
CA GLU A 162 40.05 0.50 38.70
C GLU A 162 38.59 0.65 39.20
N SER A 163 37.79 1.50 38.54
CA SER A 163 36.35 1.65 38.73
C SER A 163 35.55 0.53 38.04
N ALA A 164 36.11 -0.04 36.96
CA ALA A 164 35.58 -1.19 36.22
C ALA A 164 35.40 -2.43 37.09
N ALA A 165 36.41 -2.76 37.91
CA ALA A 165 36.36 -3.90 38.83
C ALA A 165 35.31 -3.70 39.94
N LYS A 166 35.19 -2.47 40.47
CA LYS A 166 34.11 -2.09 41.41
C LYS A 166 32.74 -2.00 40.73
N GLY A 167 32.69 -1.76 39.42
CA GLY A 167 31.49 -1.78 38.58
C GLY A 167 31.04 -3.21 38.29
N PHE A 168 31.97 -4.10 37.98
CA PHE A 168 31.73 -5.54 37.80
C PHE A 168 31.25 -6.17 39.10
N ALA A 169 31.88 -5.89 40.24
CA ALA A 169 31.39 -6.37 41.55
C ALA A 169 29.97 -5.89 41.87
N ARG A 170 29.61 -4.64 41.47
CA ARG A 170 28.25 -4.11 41.64
C ARG A 170 27.25 -4.68 40.65
N ILE A 171 27.67 -4.98 39.42
CA ILE A 171 26.81 -5.64 38.43
C ILE A 171 26.63 -7.11 38.81
N GLU A 172 27.65 -7.78 39.34
CA GLU A 172 27.60 -9.16 39.83
C GLU A 172 26.74 -9.26 41.10
N GLU A 173 26.84 -8.30 42.02
CA GLU A 173 25.94 -8.17 43.17
C GLU A 173 24.50 -7.89 42.71
N LYS A 174 24.30 -7.02 41.72
CA LYS A 174 22.97 -6.71 41.17
C LYS A 174 22.40 -7.87 40.36
N LEU A 175 23.24 -8.64 39.68
CA LEU A 175 22.85 -9.85 38.96
C LEU A 175 22.54 -10.97 39.95
N MET A 176 23.32 -11.15 41.02
CA MET A 176 22.97 -12.02 42.14
C MET A 176 21.68 -11.57 42.81
N MET A 177 21.42 -10.28 42.96
CA MET A 177 20.17 -9.76 43.51
C MET A 177 18.99 -10.01 42.56
N MET A 178 19.18 -9.85 41.24
CA MET A 178 18.15 -10.15 40.24
C MET A 178 17.93 -11.65 40.06
N GLU A 179 18.96 -12.48 40.21
CA GLU A 179 18.88 -13.93 40.24
C GLU A 179 18.24 -14.42 41.53
N ALA A 180 18.57 -13.81 42.67
CA ALA A 180 17.92 -14.07 43.96
C ALA A 180 16.47 -13.59 43.97
N ASP A 181 16.14 -12.46 43.34
CA ASP A 181 14.78 -11.98 43.16
C ASP A 181 14.02 -12.86 42.17
N SER A 182 14.66 -13.34 41.10
CA SER A 182 14.06 -14.28 40.16
C SER A 182 13.81 -15.64 40.81
N GLN A 183 14.78 -16.15 41.59
CA GLN A 183 14.63 -17.36 42.38
C GLN A 183 13.61 -17.18 43.50
N ALA A 184 13.55 -16.02 44.16
CA ALA A 184 12.53 -15.69 45.16
C ALA A 184 11.16 -15.51 44.52
N LEU A 185 11.04 -14.93 43.31
CA LEU A 185 9.81 -14.86 42.53
C LEU A 185 9.37 -16.23 42.05
N GLN A 186 10.30 -17.13 41.71
CA GLN A 186 9.99 -18.52 41.40
C GLN A 186 9.60 -19.31 42.66
N HIS A 187 10.25 -19.06 43.80
CA HIS A 187 9.92 -19.68 45.08
C HIS A 187 8.59 -19.14 45.63
N ILE A 188 8.31 -17.85 45.50
CA ILE A 188 7.01 -17.22 45.79
C ILE A 188 5.97 -17.71 44.81
N ARG A 189 6.26 -17.85 43.51
CA ARG A 189 5.31 -18.46 42.56
C ARG A 189 5.10 -19.96 42.84
N ARG A 190 6.03 -20.65 43.48
CA ARG A 190 5.87 -22.05 43.91
C ARG A 190 5.18 -22.20 45.28
N VAL A 191 5.38 -21.23 46.18
CA VAL A 191 4.82 -21.21 47.56
C VAL A 191 3.47 -20.49 47.62
N TYR A 192 3.22 -19.51 46.74
CA TYR A 192 1.97 -18.75 46.60
C TYR A 192 1.22 -19.00 45.29
N GLY A 193 1.83 -19.63 44.27
CA GLY A 193 1.14 -19.98 43.02
C GLY A 193 0.43 -21.34 43.05
N GLU A 194 0.46 -22.08 44.17
CA GLU A 194 -0.49 -23.18 44.42
C GLU A 194 -1.78 -22.71 45.10
N THR A 195 -2.00 -21.40 45.26
CA THR A 195 -3.26 -20.86 45.81
C THR A 195 -4.02 -20.04 44.76
N ASN A 196 -4.84 -20.75 43.98
CA ASN A 196 -6.14 -20.34 43.47
C ASN A 196 -6.34 -18.86 43.04
N PHE A 197 -5.69 -18.43 41.94
CA PHE A 197 -6.16 -17.23 41.22
C PHE A 197 -6.50 -17.47 39.74
N GLU A 198 -5.89 -18.45 39.07
CA GLU A 198 -6.31 -18.80 37.69
C GLU A 198 -7.60 -19.63 37.63
N ASN A 199 -7.96 -20.35 38.70
CA ASN A 199 -9.21 -21.11 38.76
C ASN A 199 -10.47 -20.24 39.00
N LEU A 200 -10.35 -19.06 39.60
CA LEU A 200 -11.50 -18.18 39.86
C LEU A 200 -11.88 -17.35 38.63
N HIS A 201 -10.90 -16.83 37.88
CA HIS A 201 -11.20 -15.98 36.72
C HIS A 201 -11.73 -16.78 35.52
N ASN A 202 -11.38 -18.06 35.41
CA ASN A 202 -11.92 -18.95 34.39
C ASN A 202 -13.31 -19.52 34.77
N ALA A 203 -13.62 -19.68 36.06
CA ALA A 203 -14.93 -20.12 36.51
C ALA A 203 -16.03 -19.06 36.25
N GLU A 204 -15.78 -17.79 36.58
CA GLU A 204 -16.77 -16.71 36.38
C GLU A 204 -17.04 -16.39 34.91
N LYS A 205 -16.04 -16.56 34.04
CA LYS A 205 -16.21 -16.39 32.58
C LYS A 205 -17.00 -17.54 31.97
N ASN A 206 -16.77 -18.77 32.42
CA ASN A 206 -17.50 -19.93 31.91
C ASN A 206 -18.97 -19.94 32.33
N GLU A 207 -19.31 -19.48 33.54
CA GLU A 207 -20.70 -19.43 34.02
C GLU A 207 -21.55 -18.42 33.23
N LYS A 208 -21.00 -17.25 32.89
CA LYS A 208 -21.71 -16.26 32.05
C LYS A 208 -21.88 -16.72 30.60
N VAL A 209 -20.90 -17.44 30.06
CA VAL A 209 -20.97 -18.00 28.70
C VAL A 209 -21.96 -19.17 28.64
N GLU A 210 -21.98 -20.05 29.65
CA GLU A 210 -22.98 -21.12 29.78
C GLU A 210 -24.41 -20.56 29.91
N LEU A 211 -24.64 -19.53 30.72
CA LEU A 211 -25.95 -18.87 30.86
C LEU A 211 -26.47 -18.24 29.57
N GLU A 212 -25.60 -17.61 28.77
CA GLU A 212 -26.00 -17.09 27.45
C GLU A 212 -26.26 -18.23 26.46
N LEU A 213 -25.47 -19.31 26.51
CA LEU A 213 -25.66 -20.47 25.65
C LEU A 213 -27.00 -21.18 25.96
N GLU A 214 -27.37 -21.32 27.24
CA GLU A 214 -28.66 -21.89 27.64
C GLU A 214 -29.85 -21.02 27.21
N LYS A 215 -29.75 -19.69 27.35
CA LYS A 215 -30.78 -18.77 26.86
C LYS A 215 -30.97 -18.88 25.34
N LEU A 216 -29.89 -18.99 24.58
CA LEU A 216 -29.95 -19.17 23.13
C LEU A 216 -30.51 -20.55 22.73
N LYS A 217 -30.18 -21.62 23.47
CA LYS A 217 -30.77 -22.94 23.25
C LYS A 217 -32.26 -22.97 23.58
N ALA A 218 -32.69 -22.32 24.67
CA ALA A 218 -34.09 -22.23 25.04
C ALA A 218 -34.92 -21.42 24.02
N ALA A 219 -34.39 -20.30 23.52
CA ALA A 219 -35.03 -19.53 22.46
C ALA A 219 -35.18 -20.35 21.17
N ARG A 220 -34.13 -21.07 20.76
CA ARG A 220 -34.15 -21.91 19.57
C ARG A 220 -35.07 -23.13 19.68
N ASN A 221 -35.21 -23.71 20.87
CA ASN A 221 -36.16 -24.81 21.09
C ASN A 221 -37.61 -24.32 21.07
N ASN A 222 -37.87 -23.10 21.55
CA ASN A 222 -39.21 -22.51 21.52
C ASN A 222 -39.63 -22.13 20.08
N ASP A 223 -38.69 -21.66 19.25
CA ASP A 223 -38.93 -21.40 17.82
C ASP A 223 -39.19 -22.71 17.05
N LEU A 224 -38.53 -23.81 17.40
CA LEU A 224 -38.75 -25.13 16.80
C LEU A 224 -40.10 -25.76 17.18
N THR A 225 -40.62 -25.50 18.39
CA THR A 225 -41.97 -25.94 18.79
C THR A 225 -43.07 -25.14 18.12
N VAL A 226 -42.87 -23.83 17.91
CA VAL A 226 -43.84 -22.98 17.19
C VAL A 226 -43.89 -23.32 15.69
N GLU A 227 -42.76 -23.67 15.06
CA GLU A 227 -42.72 -24.14 13.67
C GLU A 227 -43.32 -25.55 13.47
N GLN A 228 -43.33 -26.41 14.50
CA GLN A 228 -43.95 -27.73 14.43
C GLN A 228 -45.47 -27.66 14.68
N GLU A 229 -45.93 -26.82 15.61
CA GLU A 229 -47.37 -26.60 15.83
C GLU A 229 -48.05 -25.88 14.65
N THR A 230 -47.34 -24.95 13.99
CA THR A 230 -47.87 -24.27 12.77
C THR A 230 -47.87 -25.16 11.52
N ARG A 231 -47.07 -26.23 11.47
CA ARG A 231 -47.14 -27.23 10.39
C ARG A 231 -48.27 -28.24 10.60
N ILE A 232 -48.55 -28.64 11.83
CA ILE A 232 -49.66 -29.57 12.15
C ILE A 232 -51.03 -28.89 12.02
N ALA A 233 -51.10 -27.56 12.18
CA ALA A 233 -52.32 -26.77 11.96
C ALA A 233 -52.64 -26.46 10.48
N ASN A 234 -51.71 -26.72 9.55
CA ASN A 234 -51.88 -26.49 8.10
C ASN A 234 -52.01 -27.78 7.27
N GLU A 235 -52.04 -28.95 7.91
CA GLU A 235 -52.30 -30.26 7.26
C GLU A 235 -53.59 -30.95 7.79
N ASN A 236 -54.48 -30.21 8.47
CA ASN A 236 -55.89 -30.56 8.71
C ASN A 236 -56.82 -29.47 8.17
#